data_AF-A0A6A7N5F8-F1
#
_entry.id   AF-A0A6A7N5F8-F1
#
_cell.length_a   1.000
_cell.length_b   1.000
_cell.length_c   1.000
_cell.angle_alpha   90.00
_cell.angle_beta   90.00
_cell.angle_gamma   90.00
#
_symmetry.space_group_name_H-M   'P 1'
#
loop_
_entity.id
_entity.type
_entity.pdbx_description
1 polymer ?
#
loop_
_entity_poly.entity_id
_entity_poly.type
_entity_poly.pdbx_seq_one_letter_code
_entity_poly.pdbx_strand_id
1 'polypeptide(L)'
;MGIFSLRRKLAADTGGLGTSLIALRLEAGDVAPVHSTVVVFNAGGHARRAAAGKVACEPGEMAVCFHPGPYTMHLTPFAAAPEWALRLRFVVDVANPRVEQQRFDLYLYSEMAERLDVTAFRASAQSALQIELAQGALDLPPCTSLEEWHAFRAGLNQLMYTRFGVTVDDCVPVDLGDQIDFADVLKARATEEAAAIAVSAAIAAPPPDQPSMAPVTPAGATRPDAAPATARQDAFGLRRLFLELPSLSGGLRVLVLPDGLPVFQQHQALLLRLGMAALNVNTMPSLAWAAPDQPLPHEEQARRTGQTLLAVQALDEAWALLARLQLAAHVQWPGLLDEADRICANLETGLAFRRAPYAPRTEPTL
;
A
#
# COMPACT_ATOMS: atom_id res chain seq x y z
N MET A 1 -5.47 -53.36 8.31
CA MET A 1 -5.78 -53.05 6.89
C MET A 1 -6.93 -52.04 6.88
N GLY A 2 -6.62 -50.76 7.09
CA GLY A 2 -7.60 -49.66 7.03
C GLY A 2 -7.33 -48.84 5.78
N ILE A 3 -8.27 -48.87 4.84
CA ILE A 3 -8.20 -48.26 3.53
C ILE A 3 -8.44 -46.75 3.74
N PHE A 4 -7.37 -45.96 3.88
CA PHE A 4 -7.48 -44.51 3.90
C PHE A 4 -7.85 -44.02 2.50
N SER A 5 -9.07 -43.50 2.37
CA SER A 5 -9.51 -42.78 1.18
C SER A 5 -8.57 -41.59 0.96
N LEU A 6 -7.70 -41.69 -0.05
CA LEU A 6 -7.03 -40.54 -0.65
C LEU A 6 -8.12 -39.63 -1.25
N ARG A 7 -8.69 -38.74 -0.42
CA ARG A 7 -9.38 -37.56 -0.93
C ARG A 7 -8.34 -36.77 -1.70
N ARG A 8 -8.34 -36.95 -3.02
CA ARG A 8 -7.56 -36.14 -3.95
C ARG A 8 -7.99 -34.69 -3.69
N LYS A 9 -7.10 -33.91 -3.07
CA LYS A 9 -7.32 -32.49 -2.85
C LYS A 9 -7.58 -31.85 -4.22
N LEU A 10 -8.60 -31.01 -4.31
CA LEU A 10 -8.83 -30.24 -5.53
C LEU A 10 -7.59 -29.39 -5.76
N ALA A 11 -6.97 -29.51 -6.93
CA ALA A 11 -5.83 -28.68 -7.29
C ALA A 11 -6.26 -27.20 -7.23
N ALA A 12 -5.34 -26.33 -6.82
CA ALA A 12 -5.58 -24.88 -6.85
C ALA A 12 -6.04 -24.48 -8.26
N ASP A 13 -7.10 -23.66 -8.35
CA ASP A 13 -7.57 -23.12 -9.62
C ASP A 13 -6.58 -22.07 -10.11
N THR A 14 -5.69 -22.48 -11.01
CA THR A 14 -4.69 -21.61 -11.63
C THR A 14 -5.23 -20.93 -12.90
N GLY A 15 -6.53 -21.02 -13.16
CA GLY A 15 -7.18 -20.39 -14.31
C GLY A 15 -6.94 -18.87 -14.32
N GLY A 16 -6.44 -18.36 -15.44
CA GLY A 16 -6.22 -16.93 -15.64
C GLY A 16 -4.91 -16.35 -15.06
N LEU A 17 -4.04 -17.18 -14.47
CA LEU A 17 -2.71 -16.74 -14.06
C LEU A 17 -1.90 -16.30 -15.29
N GLY A 18 -1.39 -15.06 -15.26
CA GLY A 18 -0.71 -14.44 -16.39
C GLY A 18 -1.62 -13.69 -17.37
N THR A 19 -2.96 -13.71 -17.16
CA THR A 19 -3.92 -12.91 -17.95
C THR A 19 -4.72 -11.97 -17.06
N SER A 20 -5.64 -12.50 -16.24
CA SER A 20 -6.48 -11.72 -15.31
C SER A 20 -5.97 -11.78 -13.86
N LEU A 21 -5.12 -12.76 -13.55
CA LEU A 21 -4.56 -13.01 -12.23
C LEU A 21 -3.04 -12.87 -12.26
N ILE A 22 -2.48 -12.13 -11.30
CA ILE A 22 -1.04 -11.88 -11.18
C ILE A 22 -0.41 -12.93 -10.26
N ALA A 23 -1.01 -13.16 -9.09
CA ALA A 23 -0.49 -14.07 -8.08
C ALA A 23 -1.61 -14.86 -7.37
N LEU A 24 -1.26 -16.06 -6.92
CA LEU A 24 -2.15 -17.00 -6.24
C LEU A 24 -1.43 -17.67 -5.09
N ARG A 25 -2.10 -17.82 -3.95
CA ARG A 25 -1.62 -18.68 -2.86
C ARG A 25 -1.71 -20.15 -3.26
N LEU A 26 -0.62 -20.88 -3.08
CA LEU A 26 -0.55 -22.32 -3.26
C LEU A 26 -0.38 -23.02 -1.92
N GLU A 27 -0.90 -24.23 -1.84
CA GLU A 27 -0.75 -25.06 -0.65
C GLU A 27 0.29 -26.16 -0.89
N ALA A 28 0.79 -26.76 0.19
CA ALA A 28 1.76 -27.84 0.11
C ALA A 28 1.24 -29.00 -0.75
N GLY A 29 2.04 -29.41 -1.74
CA GLY A 29 1.71 -30.48 -2.68
C GLY A 29 1.01 -30.02 -3.96
N ASP A 30 0.60 -28.75 -4.05
CA ASP A 30 0.11 -28.17 -5.31
C ASP A 30 1.25 -28.04 -6.33
N VAL A 31 0.90 -27.96 -7.61
CA VAL A 31 1.87 -27.80 -8.71
C VAL A 31 1.73 -26.39 -9.26
N ALA A 32 2.79 -25.60 -9.16
CA ALA A 32 2.83 -24.28 -9.74
C ALA A 32 2.87 -24.37 -11.28
N PRO A 33 2.08 -23.55 -12.00
CA PRO A 33 2.07 -23.55 -13.46
C PRO A 33 3.44 -23.28 -14.07
N VAL A 34 3.70 -23.83 -15.25
CA VAL A 34 4.91 -23.52 -16.03
C VAL A 34 4.94 -22.01 -16.33
N HIS A 35 6.14 -21.42 -16.35
CA HIS A 35 6.35 -19.97 -16.51
C HIS A 35 5.90 -19.09 -15.32
N SER A 36 5.47 -19.69 -14.21
CA SER A 36 5.31 -18.98 -12.94
C SER A 36 6.59 -19.02 -12.09
N THR A 37 6.69 -18.10 -11.15
CA THR A 37 7.69 -18.11 -10.08
C THR A 37 7.00 -18.42 -8.77
N VAL A 38 7.57 -19.34 -7.97
CA VAL A 38 7.06 -19.66 -6.64
C VAL A 38 7.85 -18.85 -5.62
N VAL A 39 7.16 -18.23 -4.67
CA VAL A 39 7.75 -17.55 -3.53
C VAL A 39 7.23 -18.24 -2.28
N VAL A 40 8.15 -18.68 -1.43
CA VAL A 40 7.81 -19.25 -0.13
C VAL A 40 8.19 -18.25 0.95
N PHE A 41 7.23 -17.94 1.80
CA PHE A 41 7.38 -17.05 2.94
C PHE A 41 7.45 -17.85 4.22
N ASN A 42 8.42 -17.56 5.07
CA ASN A 42 8.45 -18.07 6.43
C ASN A 42 7.53 -17.24 7.35
N ALA A 43 7.30 -17.72 8.58
CA ALA A 43 6.49 -17.01 9.57
C ALA A 43 7.00 -15.59 9.91
N GLY A 44 8.31 -15.35 9.73
CA GLY A 44 8.94 -14.05 9.90
C GLY A 44 8.86 -13.14 8.66
N GLY A 45 8.16 -13.55 7.59
CA GLY A 45 8.00 -12.77 6.37
C GLY A 45 9.20 -12.73 5.42
N HIS A 46 10.21 -13.58 5.63
CA HIS A 46 11.32 -13.71 4.68
C HIS A 46 10.87 -14.55 3.49
N ALA A 47 11.18 -14.04 2.30
CA ALA A 47 10.82 -14.65 1.03
C ALA A 47 11.99 -15.45 0.45
N ARG A 48 11.73 -16.64 -0.07
CA ARG A 48 12.64 -17.40 -0.95
C ARG A 48 11.94 -17.70 -2.27
N ARG A 49 12.54 -17.30 -3.39
CA ARG A 49 12.03 -17.63 -4.73
C ARG A 49 12.53 -19.00 -5.18
N ALA A 50 11.65 -19.78 -5.79
CA ALA A 50 11.91 -21.08 -6.37
C ALA A 50 11.28 -21.17 -7.77
N ALA A 51 11.83 -22.02 -8.62
CA ALA A 51 11.27 -22.29 -9.95
C ALA A 51 9.90 -22.97 -9.84
N ALA A 52 9.08 -22.82 -10.89
CA ALA A 52 7.81 -23.56 -11.01
C ALA A 52 8.02 -25.06 -10.84
N GLY A 53 7.11 -25.70 -10.12
CA GLY A 53 7.16 -27.11 -9.82
C GLY A 53 6.26 -27.48 -8.66
N LYS A 54 6.52 -28.63 -8.05
CA LYS A 54 5.78 -29.08 -6.88
C LYS A 54 6.13 -28.21 -5.67
N VAL A 55 5.10 -27.62 -5.06
CA VAL A 55 5.26 -26.75 -3.90
C VAL A 55 5.58 -27.58 -2.67
N ALA A 56 6.71 -27.27 -2.04
CA ALA A 56 7.12 -27.82 -0.75
C ALA A 56 7.16 -26.69 0.28
N CYS A 57 6.23 -26.75 1.23
CA CYS A 57 6.15 -25.85 2.38
C CYS A 57 6.44 -26.62 3.67
N GLU A 58 7.25 -26.04 4.53
CA GLU A 58 7.40 -26.48 5.92
C GLU A 58 6.21 -26.00 6.78
N PRO A 59 6.00 -26.58 7.98
CA PRO A 59 4.93 -26.14 8.88
C PRO A 59 5.06 -24.64 9.21
N GLY A 60 4.03 -23.86 8.88
CA GLY A 60 4.01 -22.41 9.09
C GLY A 60 4.55 -21.57 7.93
N GLU A 61 5.01 -22.20 6.84
CA GLU A 61 5.34 -21.49 5.60
C GLU A 61 4.11 -21.25 4.73
N MET A 62 4.13 -20.17 3.96
CA MET A 62 3.12 -19.82 2.96
C MET A 62 3.76 -19.80 1.58
N ALA A 63 3.20 -20.52 0.61
CA ALA A 63 3.65 -20.44 -0.77
C ALA A 63 2.68 -19.60 -1.60
N VAL A 64 3.25 -18.77 -2.46
CA VAL A 64 2.53 -17.97 -3.45
C VAL A 64 3.21 -18.19 -4.79
N CYS A 65 2.45 -18.44 -5.85
CA CYS A 65 2.97 -18.37 -7.20
C CYS A 65 2.53 -17.07 -7.87
N PHE A 66 3.37 -16.52 -8.74
CA PHE A 66 3.00 -15.40 -9.58
C PHE A 66 3.53 -15.61 -11.00
N HIS A 67 2.86 -15.02 -11.98
CA HIS A 67 3.37 -14.97 -13.35
C HIS A 67 4.03 -13.60 -13.59
N PRO A 68 5.25 -13.53 -14.16
CA PRO A 68 6.01 -12.28 -14.23
C PRO A 68 5.45 -11.25 -15.21
N GLY A 69 4.53 -11.65 -16.10
CA GLY A 69 3.90 -10.78 -17.10
C GLY A 69 4.40 -11.08 -18.52
N PRO A 70 4.21 -10.15 -19.46
CA PRO A 70 3.77 -8.76 -19.27
C PRO A 70 2.27 -8.63 -18.97
N TYR A 71 1.90 -7.60 -18.19
CA TYR A 71 0.52 -7.19 -17.93
C TYR A 71 0.25 -5.82 -18.50
N THR A 72 -0.99 -5.59 -18.95
CA THR A 72 -1.45 -4.28 -19.42
C THR A 72 -2.66 -3.85 -18.61
N MET A 73 -2.66 -2.61 -18.12
CA MET A 73 -3.79 -2.02 -17.41
C MET A 73 -3.99 -0.55 -17.79
N HIS A 74 -5.22 -0.07 -17.61
CA HIS A 74 -5.58 1.33 -17.82
C HIS A 74 -5.89 1.97 -16.47
N LEU A 75 -5.16 3.02 -16.10
CA LEU A 75 -5.45 3.83 -14.92
C LEU A 75 -6.21 5.08 -15.35
N THR A 76 -7.18 5.50 -14.55
CA THR A 76 -7.88 6.78 -14.71
C THR A 76 -7.50 7.75 -13.58
N PRO A 77 -6.26 8.27 -13.57
CA PRO A 77 -5.80 9.15 -12.50
C PRO A 77 -6.46 10.53 -12.53
N PHE A 78 -7.01 10.95 -13.67
CA PHE A 78 -7.47 12.32 -13.87
C PHE A 78 -8.88 12.53 -13.31
N ALA A 79 -8.96 13.17 -12.14
CA ALA A 79 -10.24 13.64 -11.62
C ALA A 79 -10.90 14.66 -12.57
N ALA A 80 -10.11 15.56 -13.16
CA ALA A 80 -10.62 16.62 -14.04
C ALA A 80 -10.89 16.17 -15.51
N ALA A 81 -10.35 15.02 -15.94
CA ALA A 81 -10.41 14.55 -17.33
C ALA A 81 -10.60 13.01 -17.41
N PRO A 82 -11.73 12.48 -16.92
CA PRO A 82 -11.99 11.04 -16.81
C PRO A 82 -11.98 10.29 -18.15
N GLU A 83 -12.14 10.99 -19.27
CA GLU A 83 -12.05 10.48 -20.64
C GLU A 83 -10.61 10.12 -21.04
N TRP A 84 -9.62 10.65 -20.34
CA TRP A 84 -8.22 10.27 -20.53
C TRP A 84 -7.83 9.15 -19.57
N ALA A 85 -7.00 8.21 -20.03
CA ALA A 85 -6.40 7.19 -19.19
C ALA A 85 -4.91 7.08 -19.46
N LEU A 86 -4.21 6.45 -18.53
CA LEU A 86 -2.84 6.00 -18.71
C LEU A 86 -2.87 4.50 -18.95
N ARG A 87 -2.47 4.06 -20.15
CA ARG A 87 -2.20 2.65 -20.38
C ARG A 87 -0.79 2.35 -19.92
N LEU A 88 -0.67 1.47 -18.93
CA LEU A 88 0.59 0.95 -18.45
C LEU A 88 0.75 -0.49 -18.88
N ARG A 89 1.95 -0.81 -19.35
CA ARG A 89 2.45 -2.17 -19.47
C ARG A 89 3.56 -2.37 -18.44
N PHE A 90 3.46 -3.43 -17.64
CA PHE A 90 4.43 -3.70 -16.59
C PHE A 90 4.77 -5.18 -16.50
N VAL A 91 5.93 -5.44 -15.88
CA VAL A 91 6.47 -6.75 -15.57
C VAL A 91 6.89 -6.81 -14.11
N VAL A 92 6.84 -8.00 -13.53
CA VAL A 92 7.43 -8.28 -12.22
C VAL A 92 8.89 -8.64 -12.42
N ASP A 93 9.78 -7.97 -11.69
CA ASP A 93 11.22 -8.17 -11.85
C ASP A 93 11.67 -9.60 -11.51
N VAL A 94 12.70 -10.03 -12.24
CA VAL A 94 13.42 -11.29 -11.97
C VAL A 94 14.16 -11.17 -10.64
N ALA A 95 14.41 -12.31 -9.98
CA ALA A 95 15.16 -12.34 -8.73
C ALA A 95 16.55 -11.67 -8.90
N ASN A 96 16.81 -10.63 -8.12
CA ASN A 96 18.12 -10.00 -8.04
C ASN A 96 18.95 -10.68 -6.93
N PRO A 97 20.08 -11.35 -7.27
CA PRO A 97 20.88 -12.10 -6.30
C PRO A 97 21.58 -11.20 -5.26
N ARG A 98 21.59 -9.88 -5.45
CA ARG A 98 22.19 -8.91 -4.51
C ARG A 98 21.24 -8.47 -3.41
N VAL A 99 19.94 -8.79 -3.53
CA VAL A 99 18.91 -8.32 -2.62
C VAL A 99 18.23 -9.54 -1.99
N GLU A 100 18.32 -9.65 -0.66
CA GLU A 100 17.75 -10.78 0.08
C GLU A 100 16.23 -10.87 -0.04
N GLN A 101 15.54 -9.73 -0.15
CA GLN A 101 14.09 -9.67 -0.30
C GLN A 101 13.68 -8.72 -1.43
N GLN A 102 12.97 -9.25 -2.42
CA GLN A 102 12.44 -8.44 -3.52
C GLN A 102 11.23 -7.65 -3.06
N ARG A 103 11.08 -6.43 -3.59
CA ARG A 103 9.98 -5.52 -3.24
C ARG A 103 8.61 -6.13 -3.55
N PHE A 104 8.48 -6.79 -4.70
CA PHE A 104 7.23 -7.47 -5.07
C PHE A 104 6.89 -8.62 -4.09
N ASP A 105 7.89 -9.33 -3.58
CA ASP A 105 7.66 -10.43 -2.64
C ASP A 105 7.12 -9.89 -1.30
N LEU A 106 7.67 -8.76 -0.84
CA LEU A 106 7.17 -8.02 0.33
C LEU A 106 5.74 -7.52 0.12
N TYR A 107 5.43 -6.98 -1.06
CA TYR A 107 4.08 -6.57 -1.43
C TYR A 107 3.09 -7.76 -1.37
N LEU A 108 3.45 -8.90 -1.98
CA LEU A 108 2.63 -10.11 -1.92
C LEU A 108 2.40 -10.56 -0.48
N TYR A 109 3.45 -10.64 0.34
CA TYR A 109 3.28 -11.11 1.71
C TYR A 109 2.43 -10.16 2.55
N SER A 110 2.60 -8.84 2.38
CA SER A 110 1.94 -7.83 3.20
C SER A 110 0.48 -7.60 2.81
N GLU A 111 0.17 -7.47 1.52
CA GLU A 111 -1.13 -7.01 1.03
C GLU A 111 -1.98 -8.09 0.35
N MET A 112 -1.37 -9.16 -0.16
CA MET A 112 -2.14 -10.25 -0.75
C MET A 112 -2.81 -11.09 0.35
N ALA A 113 -4.12 -11.30 0.24
CA ALA A 113 -4.85 -12.22 1.10
C ALA A 113 -4.71 -13.67 0.58
N GLU A 114 -5.39 -13.99 -0.52
CA GLU A 114 -5.36 -15.33 -1.16
C GLU A 114 -4.98 -15.26 -2.64
N ARG A 115 -5.43 -14.22 -3.33
CA ARG A 115 -5.24 -14.01 -4.77
C ARG A 115 -5.00 -12.53 -5.05
N LEU A 116 -4.23 -12.24 -6.09
CA LEU A 116 -3.99 -10.89 -6.59
C LEU A 116 -4.47 -10.81 -8.04
N ASP A 117 -5.66 -10.25 -8.23
CA ASP A 117 -6.24 -9.98 -9.55
C ASP A 117 -5.66 -8.70 -10.15
N VAL A 118 -5.53 -8.65 -11.48
CA VAL A 118 -5.08 -7.45 -12.21
C VAL A 118 -5.99 -6.26 -11.90
N THR A 119 -7.30 -6.47 -11.76
CA THR A 119 -8.26 -5.41 -11.41
C THR A 119 -8.03 -4.83 -10.02
N ALA A 120 -7.73 -5.68 -9.03
CA ALA A 120 -7.44 -5.24 -7.67
C ALA A 120 -6.10 -4.49 -7.61
N PHE A 121 -5.08 -5.01 -8.30
CA PHE A 121 -3.80 -4.33 -8.46
C PHE A 121 -3.95 -2.96 -9.12
N ARG A 122 -4.71 -2.88 -10.23
CA ARG A 122 -5.04 -1.63 -10.93
C ARG A 122 -5.69 -0.60 -10.00
N ALA A 123 -6.66 -1.02 -9.19
CA ALA A 123 -7.33 -0.11 -8.26
C ALA A 123 -6.36 0.45 -7.21
N SER A 124 -5.47 -0.39 -6.68
CA SER A 124 -4.44 0.04 -5.71
C SER A 124 -3.41 0.98 -6.37
N ALA A 125 -2.92 0.64 -7.57
CA ALA A 125 -2.00 1.49 -8.33
C ALA A 125 -2.63 2.84 -8.70
N GLN A 126 -3.91 2.86 -9.09
CA GLN A 126 -4.63 4.10 -9.38
C GLN A 126 -4.78 4.97 -8.13
N SER A 127 -5.15 4.38 -7.00
CA SER A 127 -5.29 5.11 -5.74
C SER A 127 -3.95 5.71 -5.30
N ALA A 128 -2.86 4.95 -5.39
CA ALA A 128 -1.52 5.44 -5.08
C ALA A 128 -1.13 6.62 -5.98
N LEU A 129 -1.36 6.51 -7.29
CA LEU A 129 -1.08 7.58 -8.24
C LEU A 129 -1.90 8.85 -7.95
N GLN A 130 -3.19 8.70 -7.63
CA GLN A 130 -4.04 9.84 -7.28
C GLN A 130 -3.59 10.55 -6.00
N ILE A 131 -3.09 9.82 -5.01
CA ILE A 131 -2.55 10.39 -3.77
C ILE A 131 -1.30 11.24 -4.07
N GLU A 132 -0.35 10.70 -4.82
CA GLU A 132 0.89 11.41 -5.19
C GLU A 132 0.61 12.67 -6.02
N LEU A 133 -0.38 12.61 -6.91
CA LEU A 133 -0.86 13.77 -7.68
C LEU A 133 -1.51 14.82 -6.76
N ALA A 134 -2.35 14.40 -5.82
CA ALA A 134 -3.02 15.32 -4.89
C ALA A 134 -2.04 16.01 -3.94
N GLN A 135 -0.92 15.36 -3.63
CA GLN A 135 0.13 15.89 -2.77
C GLN A 135 1.17 16.73 -3.54
N GLY A 136 1.10 16.75 -4.87
CA GLY A 136 2.06 17.45 -5.74
C GLY A 136 3.45 16.80 -5.79
N ALA A 137 3.58 15.55 -5.33
CA ALA A 137 4.82 14.77 -5.43
C ALA A 137 5.04 14.26 -6.86
N LEU A 138 3.94 13.97 -7.55
CA LEU A 138 3.89 13.88 -9.00
C LEU A 138 3.15 15.10 -9.51
N ASP A 139 3.78 15.87 -10.39
CA ASP A 139 3.06 16.88 -11.14
C ASP A 139 2.55 16.25 -12.43
N LEU A 140 1.29 16.53 -12.74
CA LEU A 140 0.73 16.20 -14.04
C LEU A 140 0.86 17.44 -14.90
N PRO A 141 1.94 17.56 -15.70
CA PRO A 141 2.11 18.74 -16.51
C PRO A 141 0.94 18.83 -17.48
N PRO A 142 0.65 20.01 -18.05
CA PRO A 142 -0.27 20.15 -19.19
C PRO A 142 0.18 19.36 -20.43
N CYS A 143 1.23 18.52 -20.31
CA CYS A 143 1.86 17.66 -21.31
C CYS A 143 2.21 18.48 -22.56
N THR A 144 2.75 19.68 -22.32
CA THR A 144 3.08 20.63 -23.40
C THR A 144 4.47 20.36 -23.97
N SER A 145 5.34 19.69 -23.20
CA SER A 145 6.65 19.26 -23.65
C SER A 145 6.92 17.76 -23.38
N LEU A 146 7.86 17.22 -24.17
CA LEU A 146 8.32 15.83 -24.02
C LEU A 146 9.15 15.63 -22.74
N GLU A 147 9.82 16.68 -22.26
CA GLU A 147 10.59 16.65 -21.02
C GLU A 147 9.69 16.54 -19.78
N GLU A 148 8.62 17.32 -19.75
CA GLU A 148 7.52 17.22 -18.76
C GLU A 148 6.95 15.81 -18.69
N TRP A 149 6.67 15.20 -19.85
CA TRP A 149 6.17 13.83 -19.91
C TRP A 149 7.19 12.81 -19.39
N HIS A 150 8.47 12.99 -19.70
CA HIS A 150 9.52 12.11 -19.19
C HIS A 150 9.72 12.24 -17.68
N ALA A 151 9.61 13.44 -17.11
CA ALA A 151 9.66 13.66 -15.67
C ALA A 151 8.50 12.96 -14.96
N PHE A 152 7.27 13.12 -15.46
CA PHE A 152 6.11 12.40 -14.96
C PHE A 152 6.30 10.88 -15.04
N ARG A 153 6.73 10.37 -16.21
CA ARG A 153 6.97 8.92 -16.40
C ARG A 153 8.05 8.39 -15.46
N ALA A 154 9.12 9.15 -15.23
CA ALA A 154 10.17 8.77 -14.30
C ALA A 154 9.63 8.64 -12.87
N GLY A 155 8.82 9.62 -12.43
CA GLY A 155 8.15 9.58 -11.13
C GLY A 155 7.15 8.43 -11.01
N LEU A 156 6.35 8.17 -12.04
CA LEU A 156 5.42 7.03 -12.07
C LEU A 156 6.17 5.69 -12.01
N ASN A 157 7.26 5.54 -12.78
CA ASN A 157 8.09 4.35 -12.74
C ASN A 157 8.68 4.14 -11.34
N GLN A 158 9.13 5.23 -10.70
CA GLN A 158 9.61 5.19 -9.33
C GLN A 158 8.51 4.76 -8.37
N LEU A 159 7.31 5.34 -8.43
CA LEU A 159 6.16 4.94 -7.63
C LEU A 159 5.82 3.46 -7.80
N MET A 160 5.73 2.98 -9.05
CA MET A 160 5.36 1.58 -9.33
C MET A 160 6.41 0.61 -8.80
N TYR A 161 7.69 0.94 -8.95
CA TYR A 161 8.77 0.14 -8.41
C TYR A 161 8.81 0.20 -6.87
N THR A 162 8.68 1.36 -6.27
CA THR A 162 8.81 1.53 -4.80
C THR A 162 7.59 1.05 -4.05
N ARG A 163 6.38 1.17 -4.60
CA ARG A 163 5.16 0.75 -3.89
C ARG A 163 4.84 -0.71 -4.11
N PHE A 164 5.05 -1.19 -5.33
CA PHE A 164 4.59 -2.51 -5.77
C PHE A 164 5.74 -3.44 -6.16
N GLY A 165 6.94 -2.94 -6.45
CA GLY A 165 8.05 -3.77 -6.90
C GLY A 165 7.91 -4.25 -8.34
N VAL A 166 7.24 -3.47 -9.19
CA VAL A 166 7.06 -3.79 -10.61
C VAL A 166 7.77 -2.76 -11.49
N THR A 167 8.27 -3.22 -12.64
CA THR A 167 8.89 -2.37 -13.64
C THR A 167 7.88 -2.05 -14.73
N VAL A 168 7.76 -0.76 -15.06
CA VAL A 168 6.88 -0.29 -16.13
C VAL A 168 7.68 -0.26 -17.44
N ASP A 169 7.27 -1.10 -18.39
CA ASP A 169 7.86 -1.18 -19.73
C ASP A 169 7.40 -0.02 -20.61
N ASP A 170 6.08 0.27 -20.57
CA ASP A 170 5.44 1.28 -21.42
C ASP A 170 4.36 2.02 -20.62
N CYS A 171 4.28 3.33 -20.85
CA CYS A 171 3.28 4.20 -20.27
C CYS A 171 2.91 5.26 -21.32
N VAL A 172 1.66 5.23 -21.77
CA VAL A 172 1.13 6.15 -22.77
C VAL A 172 -0.25 6.67 -22.37
N PRO A 173 -0.54 7.96 -22.61
CA PRO A 173 -1.90 8.46 -22.49
C PRO A 173 -2.76 7.85 -23.59
N VAL A 174 -3.98 7.46 -23.25
CA VAL A 174 -4.96 6.87 -24.15
C VAL A 174 -6.30 7.56 -23.92
N ASP A 175 -6.92 7.99 -25.00
CA ASP A 175 -8.31 8.46 -24.99
C ASP A 175 -9.25 7.25 -24.88
N LEU A 176 -10.07 7.22 -23.84
CA LEU A 176 -11.06 6.16 -23.63
C LEU A 176 -12.35 6.40 -24.44
N GLY A 177 -12.54 7.60 -25.02
CA GLY A 177 -13.67 7.92 -25.90
C GLY A 177 -15.03 7.47 -25.34
N ASP A 178 -15.85 6.85 -26.18
CA ASP A 178 -17.20 6.35 -25.84
C ASP A 178 -17.21 5.17 -24.85
N GLN A 179 -16.05 4.67 -24.40
CA GLN A 179 -15.98 3.57 -23.42
C GLN A 179 -16.35 4.02 -22.00
N ILE A 180 -16.34 5.33 -21.74
CA ILE A 180 -16.79 5.92 -20.47
C ILE A 180 -18.00 6.81 -20.77
N ASP A 181 -19.16 6.47 -20.21
CA ASP A 181 -20.30 7.38 -20.21
C ASP A 181 -20.03 8.51 -19.19
N PHE A 182 -19.61 9.65 -19.71
CA PHE A 182 -19.30 10.85 -18.93
C PHE A 182 -20.48 11.34 -18.08
N ALA A 183 -21.72 11.17 -18.56
CA ALA A 183 -22.90 11.59 -17.82
C ALA A 183 -23.09 10.71 -16.56
N ASP A 184 -22.80 9.42 -16.65
CA ASP A 184 -22.91 8.51 -15.51
C ASP A 184 -21.76 8.69 -14.51
N VAL A 185 -20.54 9.00 -14.97
CA VAL A 185 -19.42 9.36 -14.09
C VAL A 185 -19.72 10.66 -13.32
N LEU A 186 -20.26 11.69 -13.98
CA LEU A 186 -20.65 12.93 -13.32
C LEU A 186 -21.82 12.74 -12.35
N LYS A 187 -22.82 11.91 -12.69
CA LYS A 187 -23.91 11.57 -11.77
C LYS A 187 -23.39 10.84 -10.54
N ALA A 188 -22.48 9.87 -10.71
CA ALA A 188 -21.87 9.14 -9.60
C ALA A 188 -21.10 10.08 -8.67
N ARG A 189 -20.32 11.02 -9.22
CA ARG A 189 -19.63 12.06 -8.44
C ARG A 189 -20.59 12.97 -7.70
N ALA A 190 -21.64 13.44 -8.37
CA ALA A 190 -22.66 14.28 -7.74
C ALA A 190 -23.35 13.54 -6.59
N THR A 191 -23.55 12.22 -6.70
CA THR A 191 -24.09 11.40 -5.59
C THR A 191 -23.09 11.19 -4.46
N GLU A 192 -21.79 11.03 -4.75
CA GLU A 192 -20.73 10.89 -3.74
C GLU A 192 -20.47 12.21 -3.00
N GLU A 193 -20.42 13.34 -3.70
CA GLU A 193 -20.34 14.68 -3.11
C GLU A 193 -21.59 15.01 -2.31
N ALA A 194 -22.79 14.70 -2.82
CA ALA A 194 -24.02 14.88 -2.06
C ALA A 194 -24.05 14.00 -0.80
N ALA A 195 -23.51 12.78 -0.85
CA ALA A 195 -23.36 11.92 0.32
C ALA A 195 -22.33 12.49 1.32
N ALA A 196 -21.19 13.01 0.84
CA ALA A 196 -20.18 13.64 1.68
C ALA A 196 -20.70 14.94 2.34
N ILE A 197 -21.45 15.75 1.59
CA ILE A 197 -22.11 16.97 2.10
C ILE A 197 -23.22 16.61 3.08
N ALA A 198 -24.01 15.56 2.83
CA ALA A 198 -25.05 15.10 3.75
C ALA A 198 -24.44 14.58 5.07
N VAL A 199 -23.31 13.89 5.02
CA VAL A 199 -22.55 13.47 6.22
C VAL A 199 -22.00 14.69 6.96
N SER A 200 -21.42 15.67 6.24
CA SER A 200 -20.93 16.90 6.85
C SER A 200 -22.04 17.79 7.44
N ALA A 201 -23.22 17.81 6.82
CA ALA A 201 -24.38 18.56 7.30
C ALA A 201 -25.06 17.88 8.51
N ALA A 202 -25.02 16.55 8.58
CA ALA A 202 -25.49 15.80 9.75
C ALA A 202 -24.60 16.02 11.00
N ILE A 203 -23.33 16.33 10.80
CA ILE A 203 -22.37 16.67 11.87
C ILE A 203 -22.54 18.14 12.34
N ALA A 204 -23.10 19.02 11.49
CA ALA A 204 -23.22 20.46 11.76
C ALA A 204 -24.59 20.91 12.29
N ALA A 205 -25.56 20.00 12.47
CA ALA A 205 -26.89 20.35 12.94
C ALA A 205 -26.96 20.44 14.50
N PRO A 206 -27.35 21.57 15.10
CA PRO A 206 -27.62 21.65 16.54
C PRO A 206 -28.90 20.87 16.90
N PRO A 207 -29.03 20.34 18.14
CA PRO A 207 -30.20 19.56 18.52
C PRO A 207 -31.44 20.47 18.66
N PRO A 208 -32.56 20.15 18.00
CA PRO A 208 -33.83 20.81 18.30
C PRO A 208 -34.49 20.17 19.52
N ASP A 209 -34.89 21.02 20.46
CA ASP A 209 -35.74 20.69 21.60
C ASP A 209 -37.06 20.03 21.16
N GLN A 210 -37.39 18.93 21.84
CA GLN A 210 -38.68 18.23 21.81
C GLN A 210 -39.76 19.04 22.58
N PRO A 211 -41.09 18.82 22.41
CA PRO A 211 -41.70 17.49 22.21
C PRO A 211 -42.96 17.40 21.33
N SER A 212 -43.21 16.23 20.72
CA SER A 212 -44.56 15.67 20.60
C SER A 212 -44.54 14.17 20.28
N MET A 213 -45.40 13.44 21.00
CA MET A 213 -45.63 12.00 20.93
C MET A 213 -46.30 11.57 19.62
N ALA A 214 -45.68 10.64 18.89
CA ALA A 214 -46.36 9.63 18.06
C ALA A 214 -45.42 8.43 17.84
N PRO A 215 -45.94 7.18 17.76
CA PRO A 215 -45.12 5.98 17.85
C PRO A 215 -44.36 5.70 16.55
N VAL A 216 -43.03 5.64 16.66
CA VAL A 216 -42.14 5.29 15.57
C VAL A 216 -42.06 3.76 15.48
N THR A 217 -42.49 3.22 14.35
CA THR A 217 -42.21 1.84 13.94
C THR A 217 -40.72 1.73 13.56
N PRO A 218 -40.01 0.65 13.94
CA PRO A 218 -38.58 0.54 13.70
C PRO A 218 -38.35 0.08 12.26
N ALA A 219 -37.90 0.98 11.39
CA ALA A 219 -37.31 0.64 10.10
C ALA A 219 -35.80 0.84 10.21
N GLY A 220 -35.11 -0.25 10.53
CA GLY A 220 -33.65 -0.32 10.52
C GLY A 220 -33.09 -0.25 9.11
N ALA A 221 -31.94 0.42 8.99
CA ALA A 221 -30.83 0.05 8.12
C ALA A 221 -29.61 0.92 8.48
N THR A 222 -29.12 0.79 9.72
CA THR A 222 -27.72 1.10 10.03
C THR A 222 -26.85 0.11 9.24
N ARG A 223 -26.12 0.62 8.25
CA ARG A 223 -25.12 -0.17 7.51
C ARG A 223 -24.02 -0.57 8.50
N PRO A 224 -23.78 -1.86 8.81
CA PRO A 224 -22.80 -2.28 9.82
C PRO A 224 -21.36 -2.44 9.30
N ASP A 225 -21.05 -2.04 8.07
CA ASP A 225 -19.85 -2.57 7.38
C ASP A 225 -18.62 -1.64 7.29
N ALA A 226 -18.63 -0.43 7.85
CA ALA A 226 -17.48 0.49 7.76
C ALA A 226 -16.36 0.23 8.80
N ALA A 227 -16.73 -0.21 10.01
CA ALA A 227 -15.79 -0.54 11.08
C ALA A 227 -14.77 -1.66 10.77
N PRO A 228 -15.14 -2.77 10.07
CA PRO A 228 -14.15 -3.80 9.74
C PRO A 228 -13.14 -3.36 8.67
N ALA A 229 -13.47 -2.35 7.85
CA ALA A 229 -12.58 -1.89 6.77
C ALA A 229 -11.42 -1.04 7.30
N THR A 230 -11.68 -0.10 8.22
CA THR A 230 -10.65 0.77 8.81
C THR A 230 -9.67 -0.02 9.68
N ALA A 231 -10.18 -0.94 10.52
CA ALA A 231 -9.36 -1.83 11.33
C ALA A 231 -8.45 -2.74 10.49
N ARG A 232 -8.97 -3.23 9.37
CA ARG A 232 -8.19 -4.03 8.42
C ARG A 232 -7.09 -3.20 7.74
N GLN A 233 -7.40 -1.97 7.34
CA GLN A 233 -6.43 -1.07 6.71
C GLN A 233 -5.29 -0.68 7.65
N ASP A 234 -5.60 -0.36 8.93
CA ASP A 234 -4.58 -0.09 9.95
C ASP A 234 -3.69 -1.31 10.19
N ALA A 235 -4.28 -2.50 10.33
CA ALA A 235 -3.54 -3.73 10.53
C ALA A 235 -2.60 -4.03 9.35
N PHE A 236 -3.05 -3.81 8.11
CA PHE A 236 -2.19 -3.91 6.93
C PHE A 236 -1.06 -2.88 6.94
N GLY A 237 -1.35 -1.62 7.28
CA GLY A 237 -0.34 -0.57 7.37
C GLY A 237 0.75 -0.88 8.41
N LEU A 238 0.35 -1.31 9.61
CA LEU A 238 1.29 -1.75 10.64
C LEU A 238 2.11 -2.98 10.22
N ARG A 239 1.47 -3.95 9.55
CA ARG A 239 2.16 -5.13 9.03
C ARG A 239 3.21 -4.75 7.98
N ARG A 240 2.91 -3.81 7.08
CA ARG A 240 3.88 -3.26 6.13
C ARG A 240 5.06 -2.62 6.85
N LEU A 241 4.79 -1.70 7.78
CA LEU A 241 5.82 -1.04 8.58
C LEU A 241 6.72 -2.05 9.32
N PHE A 242 6.12 -3.09 9.91
CA PHE A 242 6.83 -4.14 10.63
C PHE A 242 7.80 -4.92 9.74
N LEU A 243 7.37 -5.28 8.52
CA LEU A 243 8.15 -6.10 7.60
C LEU A 243 9.17 -5.30 6.81
N GLU A 244 8.79 -4.11 6.36
CA GLU A 244 9.55 -3.36 5.37
C GLU A 244 10.62 -2.46 6.00
N LEU A 245 10.41 -1.92 7.22
CA LEU A 245 11.42 -1.08 7.89
C LEU A 245 12.74 -1.81 8.16
N PRO A 246 12.74 -3.08 8.64
CA PRO A 246 13.97 -3.84 8.78
C PRO A 246 14.67 -4.08 7.44
N SER A 247 13.92 -4.44 6.39
CA SER A 247 14.47 -4.69 5.05
C SER A 247 15.03 -3.43 4.40
N LEU A 248 14.35 -2.29 4.55
CA LEU A 248 14.84 -0.98 4.15
C LEU A 248 16.15 -0.63 4.87
N SER A 249 16.19 -0.83 6.19
CA SER A 249 17.38 -0.59 7.00
C SER A 249 18.55 -1.50 6.59
N GLY A 250 18.27 -2.75 6.23
CA GLY A 250 19.25 -3.68 5.65
C GLY A 250 19.81 -3.18 4.33
N GLY A 251 18.94 -2.70 3.43
CA GLY A 251 19.34 -2.10 2.16
C GLY A 251 20.21 -0.86 2.31
N LEU A 252 19.91 0.00 3.29
CA LEU A 252 20.71 1.19 3.60
C LEU A 252 22.12 0.82 4.12
N ARG A 253 22.24 -0.21 4.97
CA ARG A 253 23.53 -0.64 5.56
C ARG A 253 24.53 -1.16 4.53
N VAL A 254 24.07 -1.69 3.41
CA VAL A 254 24.93 -2.26 2.37
C VAL A 254 25.34 -1.25 1.30
N LEU A 255 24.90 0.01 1.42
CA LEU A 255 25.30 1.06 0.50
C LEU A 255 26.81 1.33 0.60
N VAL A 256 27.41 1.68 -0.53
CA VAL A 256 28.80 2.17 -0.55
C VAL A 256 28.76 3.67 -0.28
N LEU A 257 29.23 4.08 0.90
CA LEU A 257 29.23 5.49 1.30
C LEU A 257 30.37 6.26 0.60
N PRO A 258 30.13 7.54 0.23
CA PRO A 258 31.19 8.48 -0.09
C PRO A 258 32.19 8.66 1.05
N ASP A 259 33.42 9.01 0.69
CA ASP A 259 34.43 9.42 1.66
C ASP A 259 33.97 10.70 2.37
N GLY A 260 33.97 10.68 3.70
CA GLY A 260 33.65 11.84 4.52
C GLY A 260 32.99 11.49 5.85
N LEU A 261 33.57 12.00 6.94
CA LEU A 261 33.02 11.83 8.28
C LEU A 261 31.58 12.37 8.43
N PRO A 262 31.19 13.53 7.83
CA PRO A 262 29.83 14.04 7.98
C PRO A 262 28.75 13.14 7.36
N VAL A 263 29.01 12.62 6.15
CA VAL A 263 28.09 11.72 5.44
C VAL A 263 27.90 10.41 6.22
N PHE A 264 28.99 9.87 6.77
CA PHE A 264 28.94 8.69 7.63
C PHE A 264 28.09 8.93 8.89
N GLN A 265 28.28 10.06 9.57
CA GLN A 265 27.52 10.39 10.79
C GLN A 265 26.02 10.57 10.52
N GLN A 266 25.67 11.28 9.45
CA GLN A 266 24.27 11.45 9.03
C GLN A 266 23.63 10.11 8.66
N HIS A 267 24.34 9.27 7.90
CA HIS A 267 23.86 7.93 7.56
C HIS A 267 23.67 7.04 8.80
N GLN A 268 24.59 7.11 9.77
CA GLN A 268 24.44 6.40 11.04
C GLN A 268 23.21 6.89 11.83
N ALA A 269 22.99 8.21 11.90
CA ALA A 269 21.83 8.81 12.55
C ALA A 269 20.52 8.34 11.91
N LEU A 270 20.47 8.32 10.57
CA LEU A 270 19.35 7.77 9.80
C LEU A 270 19.03 6.32 10.19
N LEU A 271 20.03 5.45 10.21
CA LEU A 271 19.86 4.04 10.58
C LEU A 271 19.36 3.86 12.03
N LEU A 272 19.84 4.70 12.96
CA LEU A 272 19.38 4.69 14.35
C LEU A 272 17.91 5.10 14.46
N ARG A 273 17.51 6.16 13.75
CA ARG A 273 16.11 6.64 13.71
C ARG A 273 15.16 5.58 13.14
N LEU A 274 15.52 4.94 12.03
CA LEU A 274 14.74 3.84 11.44
C LEU A 274 14.67 2.63 12.38
N GLY A 275 15.75 2.31 13.09
CA GLY A 275 15.76 1.26 14.12
C GLY A 275 14.78 1.55 15.27
N MET A 276 14.72 2.80 15.73
CA MET A 276 13.76 3.24 16.75
C MET A 276 12.32 3.22 16.23
N ALA A 277 12.09 3.61 14.97
CA ALA A 277 10.78 3.51 14.33
C ALA A 277 10.30 2.05 14.26
N ALA A 278 11.17 1.11 13.86
CA ALA A 278 10.84 -0.32 13.84
C ALA A 278 10.47 -0.85 15.24
N LEU A 279 11.21 -0.46 16.29
CA LEU A 279 10.89 -0.81 17.67
C LEU A 279 9.52 -0.26 18.11
N ASN A 280 9.21 0.98 17.71
CA ASN A 280 7.91 1.60 18.00
C ASN A 280 6.76 0.84 17.33
N VAL A 281 6.92 0.38 16.09
CA VAL A 281 5.91 -0.41 15.39
C VAL A 281 5.61 -1.72 16.13
N ASN A 282 6.63 -2.40 16.66
CA ASN A 282 6.48 -3.66 17.42
C ASN A 282 5.67 -3.51 18.72
N THR A 283 5.55 -2.29 19.23
CA THR A 283 4.90 -1.96 20.51
C THR A 283 3.63 -1.14 20.28
N MET A 284 3.06 -1.16 19.08
CA MET A 284 1.88 -0.38 18.75
C MET A 284 0.61 -0.93 19.43
N PRO A 285 -0.21 -0.06 20.05
CA PRO A 285 -1.47 -0.47 20.66
C PRO A 285 -2.46 -0.93 19.58
N SER A 286 -3.30 -1.89 19.97
CA SER A 286 -4.41 -2.38 19.14
C SER A 286 -5.37 -1.24 18.78
N LEU A 287 -5.93 -1.32 17.57
CA LEU A 287 -6.96 -0.38 17.12
C LEU A 287 -8.34 -0.71 17.71
N ALA A 288 -8.60 -1.98 18.03
CA ALA A 288 -9.94 -2.45 18.39
C ALA A 288 -10.34 -2.11 19.84
N TRP A 289 -9.37 -2.02 20.75
CA TRP A 289 -9.63 -2.00 22.19
C TRP A 289 -8.91 -0.84 22.88
N ALA A 290 -9.66 -0.07 23.67
CA ALA A 290 -9.11 0.93 24.59
C ALA A 290 -8.65 0.27 25.90
N ALA A 291 -9.37 -0.76 26.34
CA ALA A 291 -9.08 -1.63 27.47
C ALA A 291 -9.71 -3.02 27.19
N PRO A 292 -9.42 -4.08 27.98
CA PRO A 292 -10.12 -5.35 27.85
C PRO A 292 -11.64 -5.14 27.86
N ASP A 293 -12.33 -5.71 26.87
CA ASP A 293 -13.79 -5.60 26.65
C ASP A 293 -14.34 -4.17 26.44
N GLN A 294 -13.47 -3.16 26.33
CA GLN A 294 -13.85 -1.78 26.04
C GLN A 294 -13.39 -1.38 24.63
N PRO A 295 -14.31 -1.32 23.63
CA PRO A 295 -13.95 -0.96 22.28
C PRO A 295 -13.49 0.50 22.20
N LEU A 296 -12.52 0.76 21.33
CA LEU A 296 -12.06 2.12 21.07
C LEU A 296 -13.14 2.91 20.28
N PRO A 297 -13.42 4.18 20.58
CA PRO A 297 -14.37 4.99 19.81
C PRO A 297 -14.00 5.07 18.32
N HIS A 298 -14.98 5.11 17.42
CA HIS A 298 -14.74 5.11 15.97
C HIS A 298 -13.90 6.30 15.48
N GLU A 299 -14.08 7.49 16.06
CA GLU A 299 -13.28 8.68 15.72
C GLU A 299 -11.79 8.46 16.04
N GLU A 300 -11.52 7.82 17.18
CA GLU A 300 -10.18 7.51 17.63
C GLU A 300 -9.55 6.37 16.79
N GLN A 301 -10.35 5.38 16.37
CA GLN A 301 -9.93 4.38 15.38
C GLN A 301 -9.57 5.02 14.03
N ALA A 302 -10.41 5.93 13.53
CA ALA A 302 -10.17 6.63 12.27
C ALA A 302 -8.91 7.51 12.34
N ARG A 303 -8.73 8.26 13.44
CA ARG A 303 -7.53 9.06 13.69
C ARG A 303 -6.27 8.21 13.67
N ARG A 304 -6.24 7.12 14.44
CA ARG A 304 -5.08 6.20 14.50
C ARG A 304 -4.79 5.58 13.13
N THR A 305 -5.83 5.18 12.39
CA THR A 305 -5.69 4.66 11.02
C THR A 305 -5.06 5.70 10.10
N GLY A 306 -5.52 6.96 10.15
CA GLY A 306 -4.93 8.05 9.36
C GLY A 306 -3.44 8.29 9.68
N GLN A 307 -3.07 8.19 10.95
CA GLN A 307 -1.66 8.32 11.36
C GLN A 307 -0.79 7.13 10.91
N THR A 308 -1.35 5.92 10.89
CA THR A 308 -0.69 4.75 10.28
C THR A 308 -0.45 4.96 8.79
N LEU A 309 -1.44 5.50 8.06
CA LEU A 309 -1.30 5.76 6.63
C LEU A 309 -0.22 6.81 6.34
N LEU A 310 -0.11 7.85 7.17
CA LEU A 310 0.98 8.83 7.08
C LEU A 310 2.35 8.19 7.28
N ALA A 311 2.48 7.30 8.28
CA ALA A 311 3.73 6.56 8.50
C ALA A 311 4.05 5.62 7.33
N VAL A 312 3.05 4.98 6.74
CA VAL A 312 3.20 4.13 5.55
C VAL A 312 3.64 4.93 4.33
N GLN A 313 3.11 6.14 4.14
CA GLN A 313 3.56 7.02 3.06
C GLN A 313 5.04 7.38 3.24
N ALA A 314 5.47 7.75 4.45
CA ALA A 314 6.87 8.04 4.73
C ALA A 314 7.78 6.82 4.48
N LEU A 315 7.28 5.60 4.75
CA LEU A 315 7.98 4.36 4.40
C LEU A 315 8.16 4.21 2.88
N ASP A 316 7.13 4.50 2.09
CA ASP A 316 7.20 4.44 0.62
C ASP A 316 8.21 5.48 0.06
N GLU A 317 8.21 6.70 0.62
CA GLU A 317 9.23 7.72 0.31
C GLU A 317 10.65 7.25 0.70
N ALA A 318 10.80 6.54 1.82
CA ALA A 318 12.10 6.03 2.27
C ALA A 318 12.66 4.94 1.33
N TRP A 319 11.80 4.08 0.78
CA TRP A 319 12.21 3.15 -0.28
C TRP A 319 12.62 3.87 -1.56
N ALA A 320 11.91 4.93 -1.92
CA ALA A 320 12.25 5.79 -3.04
C ALA A 320 13.60 6.49 -2.86
N LEU A 321 13.91 6.91 -1.63
CA LEU A 321 15.21 7.44 -1.25
C LEU A 321 16.32 6.38 -1.37
N LEU A 322 16.11 5.15 -0.88
CA LEU A 322 17.10 4.07 -0.99
C LEU A 322 17.46 3.80 -2.46
N ALA A 323 16.45 3.71 -3.35
CA ALA A 323 16.69 3.52 -4.78
C ALA A 323 17.54 4.64 -5.39
N ARG A 324 17.30 5.89 -4.99
CA ARG A 324 18.11 7.04 -5.43
C ARG A 324 19.53 6.98 -4.88
N LEU A 325 19.71 6.65 -3.60
CA LEU A 325 21.03 6.49 -2.96
C LEU A 325 21.87 5.40 -3.63
N GLN A 326 21.25 4.32 -4.10
CA GLN A 326 21.95 3.24 -4.83
C GLN A 326 22.54 3.70 -6.17
N LEU A 327 21.97 4.74 -6.79
CA LEU A 327 22.38 5.29 -8.08
C LEU A 327 23.10 6.64 -7.97
N ALA A 328 23.17 7.20 -6.75
CA ALA A 328 23.63 8.57 -6.54
C ALA A 328 25.15 8.71 -6.72
N ALA A 329 25.56 9.76 -7.43
CA ALA A 329 26.95 10.20 -7.43
C ALA A 329 27.31 10.87 -6.09
N HIS A 330 28.58 10.82 -5.68
CA HIS A 330 29.04 11.34 -4.37
C HIS A 330 28.56 12.76 -4.04
N VAL A 331 28.46 13.64 -5.05
CA VAL A 331 28.03 15.04 -4.90
C VAL A 331 26.56 15.20 -4.50
N GLN A 332 25.72 14.18 -4.77
CA GLN A 332 24.28 14.21 -4.51
C GLN A 332 23.91 13.73 -3.10
N TRP A 333 24.84 13.06 -2.40
CA TRP A 333 24.57 12.44 -1.11
C TRP A 333 24.12 13.39 0.00
N PRO A 334 24.71 14.58 0.18
CA PRO A 334 24.27 15.50 1.24
C PRO A 334 22.79 15.89 1.10
N GLY A 335 22.34 16.27 -0.10
CA GLY A 335 20.94 16.65 -0.33
C GLY A 335 19.96 15.47 -0.16
N LEU A 336 20.39 14.26 -0.52
CA LEU A 336 19.58 13.05 -0.28
C LEU A 336 19.48 12.71 1.20
N LEU A 337 20.52 12.98 2.00
CA LEU A 337 20.49 12.79 3.45
C LEU A 337 19.63 13.84 4.16
N ASP A 338 19.62 15.10 3.69
CA ASP A 338 18.70 16.12 4.18
C ASP A 338 17.23 15.73 3.92
N GLU A 339 16.95 15.14 2.75
CA GLU A 339 15.62 14.60 2.45
C GLU A 339 15.27 13.39 3.33
N ALA A 340 16.25 12.55 3.66
CA ALA A 340 16.10 11.45 4.60
C ALA A 340 15.62 11.91 5.98
N ASP A 341 16.11 13.07 6.43
CA ASP A 341 15.71 13.65 7.71
C ASP A 341 14.24 14.06 7.73
N ARG A 342 13.74 14.67 6.64
CA ARG A 342 12.32 14.99 6.46
C ARG A 342 11.47 13.72 6.47
N ILE A 343 11.86 12.71 5.71
CA ILE A 343 11.13 11.44 5.61
C ILE A 343 11.05 10.75 6.99
N CYS A 344 12.16 10.71 7.71
CA CYS A 344 12.17 10.15 9.07
C CYS A 344 11.33 10.96 10.04
N ALA A 345 11.32 12.28 9.93
CA ALA A 345 10.46 13.13 10.77
C ALA A 345 8.98 12.84 10.51
N ASN A 346 8.56 12.66 9.25
CA ASN A 346 7.19 12.28 8.91
C ASN A 346 6.83 10.89 9.47
N LEU A 347 7.72 9.92 9.31
CA LEU A 347 7.55 8.57 9.86
C LEU A 347 7.37 8.60 11.38
N GLU A 348 8.29 9.26 12.09
CA GLU A 348 8.27 9.42 13.54
C GLU A 348 7.00 10.13 14.00
N THR A 349 6.58 11.17 13.28
CA THR A 349 5.37 11.94 13.54
C THR A 349 4.12 11.07 13.45
N GLY A 350 3.95 10.31 12.37
CA GLY A 350 2.82 9.40 12.21
C GLY A 350 2.78 8.33 13.31
N LEU A 351 3.93 7.72 13.63
CA LEU A 351 4.01 6.73 14.71
C LEU A 351 3.69 7.35 16.09
N ALA A 352 4.25 8.53 16.40
CA ALA A 352 4.02 9.22 17.67
C ALA A 352 2.56 9.62 17.84
N PHE A 353 1.95 10.24 16.82
CA PHE A 353 0.55 10.64 16.88
C PHE A 353 -0.39 9.44 16.91
N ARG A 354 -0.09 8.34 16.22
CA ARG A 354 -0.88 7.10 16.35
C ARG A 354 -0.92 6.61 17.81
N ARG A 355 0.21 6.70 18.52
CA ARG A 355 0.33 6.27 19.92
C ARG A 355 -0.28 7.26 20.92
N ALA A 356 -0.34 8.54 20.57
CA ALA A 356 -0.80 9.58 21.48
C ALA A 356 -2.21 9.30 22.01
N PRO A 357 -2.46 9.46 23.33
CA PRO A 357 -3.79 9.34 23.88
C PRO A 357 -4.71 10.45 23.34
N TYR A 358 -5.98 10.13 23.09
CA TYR A 358 -6.97 11.13 22.71
C TYR A 358 -7.23 12.08 23.88
N ALA A 359 -6.85 13.35 23.72
CA ALA A 359 -7.35 14.41 24.58
C ALA A 359 -8.65 14.94 23.95
N PRO A 360 -9.82 14.80 24.60
CA PRO A 360 -11.02 15.42 24.11
C PRO A 360 -10.79 16.93 24.01
N ARG A 361 -11.15 17.51 22.86
CA ARG A 361 -11.04 18.94 22.61
C ARG A 361 -11.99 19.65 23.57
N THR A 362 -11.49 20.13 24.69
CA THR A 362 -12.22 21.05 25.56
C THR A 362 -12.28 22.38 24.83
N GLU A 363 -13.42 22.71 24.23
CA GLU A 363 -13.66 24.06 23.76
C GLU A 363 -13.51 25.02 24.95
N PRO A 364 -12.77 26.13 24.79
CA PRO A 364 -12.73 27.14 25.83
C PRO A 364 -14.14 27.70 25.98
N THR A 365 -14.76 27.45 27.13
CA THR A 365 -15.97 28.18 27.54
C THR A 365 -15.61 29.66 27.61
N LEU A 366 -16.13 30.43 26.66
CA LEU A 366 -16.03 31.90 26.62
C LEU A 366 -16.89 32.54 27.71
#